data_AF-A0A7Z9G2F6-F1
#
_entry.id   AF-A0A7Z9G2F6-F1
#
_cell.length_a   1.000
_cell.length_b   1.000
_cell.length_c   1.000
_cell.angle_alpha   90.00
_cell.angle_beta   90.00
_cell.angle_gamma   90.00
#
_symmetry.space_group_name_H-M   'P 1'
#
loop_
_entity.id
_entity.type
_entity.pdbx_description
1 polymer ?
#
loop_
_entity_poly.entity_id
_entity_poly.type
_entity_poly.pdbx_seq_one_letter_code
_entity_poly.pdbx_strand_id
1 'polypeptide(L)'
;MIACRVECHPAWAYHGPSLYLAAKIMWNPALDVDATLDDYFSRFYGPAARPMRTHFEILESAIQKADYHTGNVFDMPHILTPKVMDKMKITLQQAENLAIDDSIYVRRVNMIRIGYDYGVANLAMMAAVKNFDSVLAKEQLDLITKEIGPKALAHEPPLISWRYGDVERGFINRFWQQTVEPDLNRTTNGNELVAKLPDEWFSCLIRLMAVKD
;
A
#
# COMPACT_ATOMS: atom_id res chain seq x y z
N MET A 1 6.75 16.75 -7.30
CA MET A 1 5.28 16.87 -7.40
C MET A 1 4.61 15.73 -6.63
N ILE A 2 4.27 15.96 -5.36
CA ILE A 2 3.48 15.05 -4.52
C ILE A 2 2.01 15.01 -5.01
N ALA A 3 1.86 14.41 -6.19
CA ALA A 3 0.74 13.89 -6.96
C ALA A 3 -0.44 14.79 -7.39
N CYS A 4 -0.56 14.97 -8.72
CA CYS A 4 -1.84 14.83 -9.41
C CYS A 4 -2.12 13.32 -9.57
N ARG A 5 -3.27 12.83 -9.10
CA ARG A 5 -3.63 11.40 -9.11
C ARG A 5 -4.74 11.12 -10.12
N VAL A 6 -4.81 9.87 -10.60
CA VAL A 6 -5.91 9.38 -11.46
C VAL A 6 -7.26 9.43 -10.72
N GLU A 7 -7.27 9.16 -9.41
CA GLU A 7 -8.47 9.26 -8.57
C GLU A 7 -8.15 9.84 -7.18
N CYS A 8 -9.15 10.47 -6.56
CA CYS A 8 -9.06 11.02 -5.21
C CYS A 8 -9.95 10.22 -4.25
N HIS A 9 -9.35 9.68 -3.19
CA HIS A 9 -10.07 8.99 -2.12
C HIS A 9 -9.62 9.51 -0.75
N PRO A 10 -10.49 9.42 0.28
CA PRO A 10 -10.10 9.68 1.66
C PRO A 10 -9.22 8.52 2.17
N ALA A 11 -7.92 8.55 1.85
CA ALA A 11 -6.92 7.56 2.26
C ALA A 11 -5.72 8.27 2.89
N TRP A 12 -5.89 8.76 4.11
CA TRP A 12 -5.02 9.76 4.72
C TRP A 12 -3.60 9.29 5.02
N ALA A 13 -3.33 7.97 5.03
CA ALA A 13 -1.97 7.46 5.18
C ALA A 13 -1.05 7.99 4.08
N TYR A 14 -1.40 7.83 2.80
CA TYR A 14 -0.54 8.28 1.70
C TYR A 14 -1.11 9.44 0.88
N HIS A 15 -2.38 9.82 1.10
CA HIS A 15 -2.98 10.93 0.35
C HIS A 15 -2.84 12.30 1.05
N GLY A 16 -2.50 12.34 2.33
CA GLY A 16 -2.46 13.57 3.14
C GLY A 16 -1.74 14.75 2.48
N PRO A 17 -0.43 14.64 2.15
CA PRO A 17 0.33 15.77 1.62
C PRO A 17 -0.22 16.30 0.29
N SER A 18 -0.61 15.40 -0.62
CA SER A 18 -1.19 15.77 -1.93
C SER A 18 -2.57 16.43 -1.81
N LEU A 19 -3.41 15.98 -0.84
CA LEU A 19 -4.73 16.56 -0.61
C LEU A 19 -4.59 17.98 -0.07
N TYR A 20 -3.65 18.17 0.86
CA TYR A 20 -3.30 19.48 1.38
C TYR A 20 -2.81 20.41 0.27
N LEU A 21 -1.85 19.95 -0.54
CA LEU A 21 -1.30 20.74 -1.65
C LEU A 21 -2.38 21.09 -2.68
N ALA A 22 -3.20 20.12 -3.09
CA ALA A 22 -4.31 20.34 -4.02
C ALA A 22 -5.30 21.38 -3.47
N ALA A 23 -5.68 21.27 -2.18
CA ALA A 23 -6.56 22.25 -1.55
C ALA A 23 -5.97 23.67 -1.55
N LYS A 24 -4.67 23.81 -1.31
CA LYS A 24 -3.97 25.11 -1.35
C LYS A 24 -3.88 25.67 -2.77
N ILE A 25 -3.53 24.85 -3.76
CA ILE A 25 -3.41 25.25 -5.17
C ILE A 25 -4.77 25.66 -5.75
N MET A 26 -5.85 24.96 -5.41
CA MET A 26 -7.21 25.33 -5.86
C MET A 26 -7.64 26.71 -5.37
N TRP A 27 -7.11 27.18 -4.23
CA TRP A 27 -7.36 28.52 -3.72
C TRP A 27 -6.40 29.56 -4.31
N ASN A 28 -5.12 29.22 -4.42
CA ASN A 28 -4.08 30.08 -4.96
C ASN A 28 -3.14 29.29 -5.89
N PRO A 29 -3.32 29.34 -7.22
CA PRO A 29 -2.48 28.60 -8.15
C PRO A 29 -1.05 29.16 -8.27
N ALA A 30 -0.78 30.37 -7.75
CA ALA A 30 0.53 31.02 -7.77
C ALA A 30 1.35 30.78 -6.48
N LEU A 31 0.90 29.88 -5.59
CA LEU A 31 1.65 29.55 -4.39
C LEU A 31 3.00 28.91 -4.71
N ASP A 32 3.95 29.04 -3.79
CA ASP A 32 5.19 28.29 -3.81
C ASP A 32 4.93 26.87 -3.28
N VAL A 33 5.06 25.88 -4.17
CA VAL A 33 4.78 24.47 -3.88
C VAL A 33 5.75 23.91 -2.83
N ASP A 34 7.04 24.21 -2.95
CA ASP A 34 8.07 23.67 -2.06
C ASP A 34 7.91 24.27 -0.67
N ALA A 35 7.73 25.60 -0.57
CA ALA A 35 7.46 26.25 0.70
C ALA A 35 6.15 25.74 1.36
N THR A 36 5.13 25.44 0.56
CA THR A 36 3.85 24.90 1.06
C THR A 36 3.99 23.48 1.60
N LEU A 37 4.77 22.63 0.93
CA LEU A 37 5.06 21.28 1.41
C LEU A 37 5.96 21.31 2.65
N ASP A 38 6.93 22.22 2.70
CA ASP A 38 7.77 22.41 3.89
C ASP A 38 6.96 22.83 5.12
N ASP A 39 6.01 23.76 4.94
CA ASP A 39 5.06 24.13 6.00
C ASP A 39 4.22 22.92 6.44
N TYR A 40 3.71 22.13 5.48
CA TYR A 40 2.94 20.92 5.78
C TYR A 40 3.74 19.91 6.61
N PHE A 41 4.92 19.50 6.14
CA PHE A 41 5.70 18.48 6.84
C PHE A 41 6.15 18.96 8.21
N SER A 42 6.55 20.23 8.32
CA SER A 42 6.96 20.85 9.59
C SER A 42 5.82 20.89 10.61
N ARG A 43 4.63 21.36 10.22
CA ARG A 43 3.48 21.48 11.14
C ARG A 43 2.79 20.14 11.41
N PHE A 44 2.75 19.25 10.42
CA PHE A 44 2.05 17.98 10.54
C PHE A 44 2.89 16.96 11.30
N TYR A 45 4.20 16.85 11.02
CA TYR A 45 5.05 15.83 11.64
C TYR A 45 6.04 16.36 12.68
N GLY A 46 6.20 17.68 12.82
CA GLY A 46 7.01 18.27 13.89
C GLY A 46 8.46 17.77 13.86
N PRO A 47 8.98 17.19 14.96
CA PRO A 47 10.33 16.61 14.98
C PRO A 47 10.61 15.57 13.88
N ALA A 48 9.57 14.87 13.42
CA ALA A 48 9.66 13.87 12.37
C ALA A 48 9.52 14.45 10.94
N ALA A 49 9.46 15.78 10.77
CA ALA A 49 9.23 16.42 9.47
C ALA A 49 10.20 15.96 8.37
N ARG A 50 11.51 16.00 8.65
CA ARG A 50 12.54 15.64 7.66
C ARG A 50 12.48 14.18 7.20
N PRO A 51 12.47 13.17 8.09
CA PRO A 51 12.35 11.78 7.64
C PRO A 51 11.01 11.50 6.96
N MET A 52 9.92 12.16 7.39
CA MET A 52 8.63 12.01 6.73
C MET A 52 8.60 12.60 5.33
N ARG A 53 9.16 13.80 5.12
CA ARG A 53 9.32 14.37 3.78
C ARG A 53 10.11 13.42 2.87
N THR A 54 11.24 12.92 3.38
CA THR A 54 12.10 11.97 2.64
C THR A 54 11.33 10.68 2.29
N HIS A 55 10.50 10.16 3.21
CA HIS A 55 9.68 8.97 2.97
C HIS A 55 8.74 9.15 1.77
N PHE A 56 8.05 10.29 1.69
CA PHE A 56 7.15 10.60 0.56
C PHE A 56 7.92 10.86 -0.74
N GLU A 57 9.08 11.52 -0.68
CA GLU A 57 9.93 11.76 -1.86
C GLU A 57 10.50 10.46 -2.44
N ILE A 58 10.80 9.46 -1.60
CA ILE A 58 11.20 8.12 -2.05
C ILE A 58 10.07 7.46 -2.85
N LEU A 59 8.84 7.47 -2.30
CA LEU A 59 7.67 6.91 -2.96
C LEU A 59 7.38 7.63 -4.28
N GLU A 60 7.40 8.97 -4.27
CA GLU A 60 7.18 9.78 -5.47
C GLU A 60 8.23 9.49 -6.54
N SER A 61 9.51 9.45 -6.16
CA SER A 61 10.59 9.14 -7.10
C SER A 61 10.48 7.72 -7.64
N ALA A 62 9.94 6.75 -6.88
CA ALA A 62 9.72 5.40 -7.37
C ALA A 62 8.62 5.39 -8.45
N ILE A 63 7.51 6.08 -8.20
CA ILE A 63 6.40 6.21 -9.16
C ILE A 63 6.85 6.95 -10.43
N GLN A 64 7.60 8.05 -10.31
CA GLN A 64 8.03 8.85 -11.47
C GLN A 64 9.04 8.14 -12.39
N LYS A 65 9.87 7.25 -11.83
CA LYS A 65 10.95 6.59 -12.57
C LYS A 65 10.58 5.21 -13.09
N ALA A 66 9.44 4.68 -12.66
CA ALA A 66 9.00 3.36 -13.11
C ALA A 66 8.48 3.43 -14.54
N ASP A 67 8.82 2.42 -15.35
CA ASP A 67 8.20 2.17 -16.67
C ASP A 67 6.86 1.42 -16.51
N TYR A 68 6.17 1.68 -15.41
CA TYR A 68 4.97 1.00 -14.95
C TYR A 68 4.03 2.04 -14.34
N HIS A 69 2.72 1.77 -14.34
CA HIS A 69 1.74 2.76 -13.90
C HIS A 69 0.86 2.23 -12.77
N THR A 70 0.37 3.14 -11.92
CA THR A 70 -0.50 2.81 -10.78
C THR A 70 -1.94 2.44 -11.19
N GLY A 71 -2.27 2.46 -12.49
CA GLY A 71 -3.57 2.06 -13.03
C GLY A 71 -3.77 0.54 -13.16
N ASN A 72 -2.72 -0.25 -12.99
CA ASN A 72 -2.77 -1.71 -12.96
C ASN A 72 -2.25 -2.20 -11.61
N VAL A 73 -3.06 -2.97 -10.87
CA VAL A 73 -2.68 -3.47 -9.54
C VAL A 73 -1.46 -4.39 -9.61
N PHE A 74 -1.27 -5.12 -10.72
CA PHE A 74 -0.15 -6.03 -10.92
C PHE A 74 1.19 -5.34 -11.17
N ASP A 75 1.17 -4.03 -11.48
CA ASP A 75 2.38 -3.24 -11.71
C ASP A 75 3.04 -2.77 -10.41
N MET A 76 2.29 -2.77 -9.30
CA MET A 76 2.76 -2.23 -8.01
C MET A 76 4.08 -2.85 -7.50
N PRO A 77 4.34 -4.17 -7.61
CA PRO A 77 5.64 -4.75 -7.23
C PRO A 77 6.82 -4.26 -8.06
N HIS A 78 6.59 -3.78 -9.28
CA HIS A 78 7.62 -3.22 -10.14
C HIS A 78 7.94 -1.75 -9.80
N ILE A 79 6.99 -1.05 -9.16
CA ILE A 79 7.16 0.31 -8.64
C ILE A 79 7.73 0.26 -7.20
N LEU A 80 7.03 -0.46 -6.32
CA LEU A 80 7.37 -0.67 -4.90
C LEU A 80 8.29 -1.87 -4.73
N THR A 81 9.44 -1.82 -5.41
CA THR A 81 10.46 -2.87 -5.32
C THR A 81 10.96 -3.07 -3.88
N PRO A 82 11.56 -4.23 -3.54
CA PRO A 82 12.16 -4.45 -2.22
C PRO A 82 13.10 -3.32 -1.79
N LYS A 83 13.93 -2.82 -2.72
CA LYS A 83 14.84 -1.70 -2.49
C LYS A 83 14.12 -0.38 -2.16
N VAL A 84 12.97 -0.11 -2.76
CA VAL A 84 12.15 1.08 -2.47
C VAL A 84 11.51 0.94 -1.09
N MET A 85 10.89 -0.22 -0.83
CA MET A 85 10.25 -0.51 0.46
C MET A 85 11.24 -0.44 1.62
N ASP A 86 12.45 -0.98 1.46
CA ASP A 86 13.51 -0.89 2.48
C ASP A 86 13.90 0.56 2.80
N LYS A 87 14.04 1.41 1.76
CA LYS A 87 14.33 2.83 1.96
C LYS A 87 13.19 3.54 2.70
N MET A 88 11.94 3.26 2.31
CA MET A 88 10.75 3.81 2.98
C MET A 88 10.65 3.35 4.43
N LYS A 89 11.00 2.09 4.72
CA LYS A 89 11.07 1.53 6.09
C LYS A 89 12.06 2.29 6.94
N ILE A 90 13.27 2.54 6.42
CA ILE A 90 14.33 3.24 7.14
C ILE A 90 13.89 4.66 7.51
N THR A 91 13.33 5.42 6.57
CA THR A 91 12.89 6.79 6.85
C THR A 91 11.70 6.82 7.79
N LEU A 92 10.77 5.85 7.68
CA LEU A 92 9.65 5.74 8.61
C LEU A 92 10.13 5.41 10.03
N GLN A 93 11.09 4.50 10.19
CA GLN A 93 11.66 4.19 11.50
C GLN A 93 12.38 5.40 12.12
N GLN A 94 13.07 6.19 11.31
CA GLN A 94 13.67 7.46 11.77
C GLN A 94 12.60 8.44 12.26
N ALA A 95 11.47 8.55 11.55
CA ALA A 95 10.34 9.39 11.95
C ALA A 95 9.73 8.91 13.29
N GLU A 96 9.55 7.60 13.45
CA GLU A 96 9.03 6.98 14.68
C GLU A 96 9.96 7.26 15.87
N ASN A 97 11.27 7.19 15.67
CA ASN A 97 12.24 7.45 16.74
C ASN A 97 12.31 8.94 17.15
N LEU A 98 11.90 9.86 16.25
CA LEU A 98 11.89 11.30 16.52
C LEU A 98 10.55 11.79 17.06
N ALA A 99 9.46 11.10 16.74
CA ALA A 99 8.16 11.34 17.34
C ALA A 99 8.10 10.65 18.71
N ILE A 100 8.32 11.42 19.78
CA ILE A 100 8.32 10.91 21.17
C ILE A 100 7.09 11.36 21.97
N ASP A 101 6.90 10.75 23.14
CA ASP A 101 6.03 11.17 24.27
C ASP A 101 4.54 11.40 23.97
N ASP A 102 3.81 10.37 23.52
CA ASP A 102 2.35 10.38 23.22
C ASP A 102 1.86 11.66 22.49
N SER A 103 2.76 12.27 21.72
CA SER A 103 2.50 13.52 21.05
C SER A 103 1.58 13.27 19.85
N ILE A 104 0.91 14.32 19.38
CA ILE A 104 0.12 14.22 18.15
C ILE A 104 0.97 13.77 16.95
N TYR A 105 2.28 14.01 16.98
CA TYR A 105 3.23 13.56 15.96
C TYR A 105 3.38 12.03 15.96
N VAL A 106 3.40 11.37 17.12
CA VAL A 106 3.41 9.90 17.22
C VAL A 106 2.19 9.34 16.50
N ARG A 107 1.00 9.89 16.79
CA ARG A 107 -0.24 9.46 16.14
C ARG A 107 -0.19 9.65 14.62
N ARG A 108 0.30 10.79 14.15
CA ARG A 108 0.41 11.11 12.72
C ARG A 108 1.45 10.26 11.97
N VAL A 109 2.57 9.93 12.61
CA VAL A 109 3.54 8.97 12.04
C VAL A 109 2.94 7.57 12.00
N ASN A 110 2.22 7.16 13.04
CA ASN A 110 1.55 5.86 13.10
C ASN A 110 0.48 5.69 12.00
N MET A 111 -0.16 6.77 11.54
CA MET A 111 -1.04 6.74 10.36
C MET A 111 -0.31 6.17 9.12
N ILE A 112 0.96 6.56 8.96
CA ILE A 112 1.81 6.13 7.84
C ILE A 112 2.29 4.70 8.05
N ARG A 113 2.63 4.32 9.29
CA ARG A 113 2.95 2.94 9.66
C ARG A 113 1.85 1.98 9.23
N ILE A 114 0.60 2.25 9.59
CA ILE A 114 -0.53 1.38 9.22
C ILE A 114 -0.67 1.26 7.70
N GLY A 115 -0.56 2.37 6.96
CA GLY A 115 -0.58 2.32 5.49
C GLY A 115 0.62 1.59 4.88
N TYR A 116 1.81 1.75 5.45
CA TYR A 116 3.03 1.06 5.04
C TYR A 116 2.90 -0.44 5.25
N ASP A 117 2.42 -0.87 6.42
CA ASP A 117 2.23 -2.29 6.75
C ASP A 117 1.18 -2.94 5.85
N TYR A 118 0.11 -2.21 5.48
CA TYR A 118 -0.83 -2.66 4.44
C TYR A 118 -0.08 -2.92 3.12
N GLY A 119 0.77 -1.98 2.68
CA GLY A 119 1.56 -2.13 1.46
C GLY A 119 2.52 -3.31 1.50
N VAL A 120 3.20 -3.54 2.63
CA VAL A 120 4.07 -4.70 2.85
C VAL A 120 3.29 -6.00 2.74
N ALA A 121 2.18 -6.13 3.47
CA ALA A 121 1.36 -7.34 3.44
C ALA A 121 0.77 -7.58 2.04
N ASN A 122 0.35 -6.52 1.35
CA ASN A 122 -0.18 -6.64 -0.01
C ASN A 122 0.87 -7.13 -1.00
N LEU A 123 2.09 -6.57 -0.97
CA LEU A 123 3.19 -7.03 -1.83
C LEU A 123 3.62 -8.46 -1.50
N ALA A 124 3.64 -8.84 -0.22
CA ALA A 124 3.93 -10.21 0.21
C ALA A 124 2.88 -11.20 -0.29
N MET A 125 1.59 -10.84 -0.20
CA MET A 125 0.49 -11.63 -0.77
C MET A 125 0.64 -11.77 -2.29
N MET A 126 0.92 -10.69 -3.01
CA MET A 126 1.11 -10.73 -4.46
C MET A 126 2.27 -11.64 -4.87
N ALA A 127 3.39 -11.58 -4.15
CA ALA A 127 4.54 -12.46 -4.38
C ALA A 127 4.21 -13.92 -4.07
N ALA A 128 3.46 -14.20 -3.00
CA ALA A 128 3.01 -15.53 -2.64
C ALA A 128 2.07 -16.11 -3.70
N VAL A 129 1.09 -15.32 -4.16
CA VAL A 129 0.24 -15.69 -5.31
C VAL A 129 1.13 -16.00 -6.50
N LYS A 130 2.03 -15.11 -6.92
CA LYS A 130 2.95 -15.36 -8.04
C LYS A 130 3.72 -16.68 -7.91
N ASN A 131 4.19 -17.01 -6.72
CA ASN A 131 4.99 -18.22 -6.46
C ASN A 131 4.18 -19.49 -6.23
N PHE A 132 2.84 -19.41 -6.27
CA PHE A 132 1.90 -20.49 -5.96
C PHE A 132 2.01 -20.97 -4.51
N ASP A 133 2.33 -20.05 -3.59
CA ASP A 133 2.31 -20.28 -2.15
C ASP A 133 0.96 -19.81 -1.59
N SER A 134 -0.04 -20.69 -1.66
CA SER A 134 -1.42 -20.38 -1.27
C SER A 134 -1.58 -20.21 0.24
N VAL A 135 -0.72 -20.85 1.05
CA VAL A 135 -0.72 -20.72 2.52
C VAL A 135 -0.26 -19.32 2.88
N LEU A 136 0.92 -18.89 2.41
CA LEU A 136 1.42 -17.55 2.67
C LEU A 136 0.49 -16.48 2.08
N ALA A 137 -0.06 -16.70 0.88
CA ALA A 137 -1.02 -15.77 0.29
C ALA A 137 -2.24 -15.58 1.18
N LYS A 138 -2.78 -16.66 1.76
CA LYS A 138 -3.91 -16.59 2.69
C LYS A 138 -3.55 -15.92 4.01
N GLU A 139 -2.37 -16.19 4.56
CA GLU A 139 -1.88 -15.54 5.78
C GLU A 139 -1.80 -14.02 5.61
N GLN A 140 -1.22 -13.56 4.49
CA GLN A 140 -1.12 -12.13 4.20
C GLN A 140 -2.48 -11.50 3.90
N LEU A 141 -3.38 -12.21 3.19
CA LEU A 141 -4.76 -11.76 3.00
C LEU A 141 -5.49 -11.61 4.34
N ASP A 142 -5.33 -12.56 5.26
CA ASP A 142 -5.96 -12.51 6.59
C ASP A 142 -5.38 -11.37 7.43
N LEU A 143 -4.07 -11.15 7.39
CA LEU A 143 -3.45 -10.00 8.05
C LEU A 143 -4.05 -8.68 7.54
N ILE A 144 -4.24 -8.54 6.23
CA ILE A 144 -4.86 -7.36 5.63
C ILE A 144 -6.33 -7.23 6.06
N THR A 145 -7.12 -8.29 5.92
CA THR A 145 -8.58 -8.23 6.03
C THR A 145 -9.09 -8.29 7.47
N LYS A 146 -8.36 -8.93 8.39
CA LYS A 146 -8.76 -9.14 9.78
C LYS A 146 -8.06 -8.20 10.75
N GLU A 147 -6.87 -7.68 10.41
CA GLU A 147 -6.11 -6.83 11.34
C GLU A 147 -5.88 -5.41 10.81
N ILE A 148 -5.17 -5.26 9.69
CA ILE A 148 -4.72 -3.94 9.22
C ILE A 148 -5.91 -3.14 8.66
N GLY A 149 -6.72 -3.76 7.81
CA GLY A 149 -7.88 -3.13 7.15
C GLY A 149 -8.90 -2.56 8.14
N PRO A 150 -9.42 -3.35 9.10
CA PRO A 150 -10.35 -2.84 10.10
C PRO A 150 -9.79 -1.65 10.90
N LYS A 151 -8.51 -1.73 11.34
CA LYS A 151 -7.84 -0.62 12.05
C LYS A 151 -7.72 0.63 11.17
N ALA A 152 -7.36 0.46 9.91
CA ALA A 152 -7.16 1.56 8.97
C ALA A 152 -8.48 2.24 8.55
N LEU A 153 -9.57 1.47 8.44
CA LEU A 153 -10.90 1.96 8.11
C LEU A 153 -11.60 2.64 9.29
N ALA A 154 -11.38 2.15 10.51
CA ALA A 154 -11.99 2.70 11.73
C ALA A 154 -11.34 4.01 12.21
N HIS A 155 -10.13 4.33 11.73
CA HIS A 155 -9.45 5.58 12.06
C HIS A 155 -10.20 6.78 11.47
N GLU A 156 -10.30 7.89 12.21
CA GLU A 156 -10.88 9.14 11.71
C GLU A 156 -9.79 10.21 11.57
N PRO A 157 -9.49 10.68 10.33
CA PRO A 157 -10.07 10.24 9.07
C PRO A 157 -9.48 8.91 8.56
N PRO A 158 -10.16 8.18 7.64
CA PRO A 158 -9.74 6.84 7.23
C PRO A 158 -8.35 6.84 6.58
N LEU A 159 -7.52 5.85 6.97
CA LEU A 159 -6.13 5.74 6.54
C LEU A 159 -6.00 5.12 5.15
N ILE A 160 -6.86 4.16 4.86
CA ILE A 160 -7.08 3.58 3.54
C ILE A 160 -8.53 3.84 3.13
N SER A 161 -8.78 4.00 1.84
CA SER A 161 -10.15 4.12 1.36
C SER A 161 -10.87 2.78 1.47
N TRP A 162 -12.18 2.80 1.71
CA TRP A 162 -13.05 1.61 1.62
C TRP A 162 -12.83 0.85 0.30
N ARG A 163 -12.54 1.56 -0.81
CA ARG A 163 -12.24 0.90 -2.09
C ARG A 163 -11.04 -0.06 -2.03
N TYR A 164 -10.08 0.15 -1.14
CA TYR A 164 -8.92 -0.73 -0.98
C TYR A 164 -9.03 -1.63 0.26
N GLY A 165 -9.71 -1.18 1.31
CA GLY A 165 -9.78 -1.89 2.58
C GLY A 165 -11.01 -2.77 2.81
N ASP A 166 -12.10 -2.55 2.08
CA ASP A 166 -13.38 -3.22 2.33
C ASP A 166 -13.39 -4.66 1.81
N VAL A 167 -13.74 -5.60 2.67
CA VAL A 167 -13.69 -7.05 2.41
C VAL A 167 -14.90 -7.57 1.64
N GLU A 168 -15.98 -6.79 1.52
CA GLU A 168 -17.17 -7.21 0.78
C GLU A 168 -17.17 -6.65 -0.64
N ARG A 169 -16.73 -5.41 -0.81
CA ARG A 169 -16.92 -4.62 -2.05
C ARG A 169 -15.65 -3.92 -2.53
N GLY A 170 -14.57 -3.98 -1.76
CA GLY A 170 -13.29 -3.35 -2.10
C GLY A 170 -12.47 -4.17 -3.09
N PHE A 171 -11.38 -3.57 -3.55
CA PHE A 171 -10.37 -4.14 -4.42
C PHE A 171 -9.62 -5.30 -3.78
N ILE A 172 -9.49 -5.32 -2.44
CA ILE A 172 -8.95 -6.48 -1.73
C ILE A 172 -9.84 -7.72 -1.95
N ASN A 173 -11.16 -7.57 -1.93
CA ASN A 173 -12.07 -8.65 -2.27
C ASN A 173 -11.96 -9.02 -3.76
N ARG A 174 -12.18 -8.02 -4.62
CA ARG A 174 -12.30 -8.20 -6.08
C ARG A 174 -11.07 -8.84 -6.72
N PHE A 175 -9.87 -8.40 -6.37
CA PHE A 175 -8.65 -8.86 -7.03
C PHE A 175 -7.98 -10.02 -6.30
N TRP A 176 -8.12 -10.09 -4.97
CA TRP A 176 -7.31 -10.99 -4.16
C TRP A 176 -8.12 -12.05 -3.44
N GLN A 177 -9.13 -11.70 -2.65
CA GLN A 177 -9.89 -12.69 -1.87
C GLN A 177 -10.55 -13.76 -2.76
N GLN A 178 -11.19 -13.32 -3.85
CA GLN A 178 -11.84 -14.22 -4.82
C GLN A 178 -10.86 -15.14 -5.57
N THR A 179 -9.55 -14.87 -5.47
CA THR A 179 -8.49 -15.69 -6.06
C THR A 179 -7.81 -16.57 -5.02
N VAL A 180 -7.40 -16.00 -3.89
CA VAL A 180 -6.58 -16.64 -2.85
C VAL A 180 -7.37 -17.69 -2.07
N GLU A 181 -8.63 -17.42 -1.70
CA GLU A 181 -9.42 -18.37 -0.92
C GLU A 181 -9.72 -19.67 -1.70
N PRO A 182 -10.19 -19.62 -2.96
CA PRO A 182 -10.35 -20.84 -3.75
C PRO A 182 -9.03 -21.54 -4.05
N ASP A 183 -7.92 -20.80 -4.23
CA ASP A 183 -6.60 -21.37 -4.50
C ASP A 183 -6.14 -22.25 -3.33
N LEU A 184 -6.21 -21.74 -2.09
CA LEU A 184 -5.86 -22.52 -0.90
C LEU A 184 -6.67 -23.83 -0.82
N ASN A 185 -7.99 -23.76 -1.01
CA ASN A 185 -8.86 -24.95 -0.96
C ASN A 185 -8.48 -26.01 -2.00
N ARG A 186 -8.00 -25.57 -3.17
CA ARG A 186 -7.61 -26.45 -4.29
C ARG A 186 -6.19 -27.00 -4.16
N THR A 187 -5.30 -26.33 -3.44
CA THR A 187 -3.90 -26.76 -3.25
C THR A 187 -3.63 -27.43 -1.90
N THR A 188 -4.67 -27.58 -1.08
CA THR A 188 -4.61 -28.24 0.24
C THR A 188 -5.61 -29.39 0.29
N ASN A 189 -5.80 -30.02 1.46
CA ASN A 189 -6.73 -31.13 1.67
C ASN A 189 -6.46 -32.36 0.78
N GLY A 190 -5.19 -32.75 0.66
CA GLY A 190 -4.78 -33.93 -0.12
C GLY A 190 -4.55 -33.67 -1.61
N ASN A 191 -4.82 -32.46 -2.10
CA ASN A 191 -4.48 -32.05 -3.45
C ASN A 191 -2.99 -31.69 -3.59
N GLU A 192 -2.42 -31.90 -4.78
CA GLU A 192 -1.05 -31.51 -5.12
C GLU A 192 -0.98 -30.65 -6.38
N LEU A 193 -0.05 -29.70 -6.42
CA LEU A 193 0.17 -28.85 -7.60
C LEU A 193 0.96 -29.64 -8.65
N VAL A 194 0.33 -29.92 -9.80
CA VAL A 194 0.93 -30.73 -10.87
C VAL A 194 1.68 -29.93 -11.94
N ALA A 195 1.36 -28.64 -12.10
CA ALA A 195 1.99 -27.77 -13.10
C ALA A 195 1.91 -26.29 -12.70
N LYS A 196 2.94 -25.52 -13.09
CA LYS A 196 2.97 -24.06 -12.99
C LYS A 196 3.05 -23.48 -14.41
N LEU A 197 2.14 -22.57 -14.74
CA LEU A 197 2.26 -21.80 -15.98
C LEU A 197 3.37 -20.76 -15.82
N PRO A 198 4.10 -20.39 -16.90
CA PRO A 198 5.12 -19.37 -16.83
C PRO A 198 4.52 -17.99 -16.51
N ASP A 199 5.34 -17.12 -15.91
CA ASP A 199 4.95 -15.79 -15.42
C ASP A 199 4.30 -14.89 -16.49
N GLU A 200 4.61 -15.11 -17.77
CA GLU A 200 4.06 -14.40 -18.93
C GLU A 200 2.52 -14.51 -19.03
N TRP A 201 1.94 -15.54 -18.42
CA TRP A 201 0.49 -15.78 -18.39
C TRP A 201 -0.17 -15.29 -17.10
N PHE A 202 0.57 -14.62 -16.20
CA PHE A 202 0.03 -14.18 -14.91
C PHE A 202 -1.14 -13.18 -15.06
N SER A 203 -1.18 -12.41 -16.16
CA SER A 203 -2.32 -11.55 -16.51
C SER A 203 -3.58 -12.32 -16.90
N CYS A 204 -3.50 -13.61 -17.24
CA CYS A 204 -4.62 -14.40 -17.73
C CYS A 204 -5.46 -15.08 -16.63
N LEU A 205 -5.14 -14.94 -15.34
CA LEU A 205 -5.93 -15.45 -14.19
C LEU A 205 -6.33 -16.94 -14.22
N ILE A 206 -5.83 -17.74 -15.17
CA ILE A 206 -6.19 -19.16 -15.33
C ILE A 206 -5.02 -20.02 -14.85
N ARG A 207 -5.23 -20.79 -13.78
CA ARG A 207 -4.33 -21.88 -13.35
C ARG A 207 -4.97 -23.22 -13.73
N LEU A 208 -4.21 -24.07 -14.44
CA LEU A 208 -4.60 -25.45 -14.71
C LEU A 208 -4.08 -26.33 -13.56
N MET A 209 -4.98 -27.03 -12.86
CA MET A 209 -4.63 -28.02 -11.85
C MET A 209 -5.32 -29.34 -12.20
N ALA A 210 -4.60 -30.45 -12.10
CA ALA A 210 -5.17 -31.79 -12.23
C ALA A 210 -5.46 -32.34 -10.83
N VAL A 211 -6.65 -32.92 -10.66
CA VAL A 211 -7.02 -33.71 -9.48
C VAL A 211 -6.48 -35.12 -9.70
N LYS A 212 -5.81 -35.68 -8.69
CA LYS A 212 -5.54 -37.12 -8.66
C LYS A 212 -6.77 -37.80 -8.07
N ASP A 213 -7.43 -38.62 -8.88
CA ASP A 213 -8.50 -39.52 -8.44
C ASP A 213 -7.98 -40.56 -7.43
#